data_AF-A0A928TZB4-F1
#
_entry.id   AF-A0A928TZB4-F1
#
_cell.length_a   1.000
_cell.length_b   1.000
_cell.length_c   1.000
_cell.angle_alpha   90.00
_cell.angle_beta   90.00
_cell.angle_gamma   90.00
#
_symmetry.space_group_name_H-M   'P 1'
#
loop_
_entity.id
_entity.type
_entity.pdbx_description
1 polymer ?
#
loop_
_entity_poly.entity_id
_entity_poly.type
_entity_poly.pdbx_seq_one_letter_code
_entity_poly.pdbx_strand_id
1 'polypeptide(L)'
;MSALENYGEETVAMLRQKGLKRFADVWTADDVFIGEAVRLHHRMNEVNPELKLYSSYLECRSIEMGGNVFVPTEFVADYDLVADKVTLSVNIRTVQRETWERAPDFIAHHMSQVEELPV
;
A
#
# COMPACT_ATOMS: atom_id res chain seq x y z
N MET A 1 8.57 -5.13 -20.05
CA MET A 1 8.15 -4.35 -18.88
C MET A 1 6.94 -3.55 -19.29
N SER A 2 5.78 -3.88 -18.72
CA SER A 2 4.51 -3.19 -18.99
C SER A 2 4.48 -1.85 -18.25
N ALA A 3 3.71 -0.88 -18.73
CA ALA A 3 3.62 0.43 -18.09
C ALA A 3 3.12 0.38 -16.63
N LEU A 4 2.40 -0.69 -16.26
CA LEU A 4 1.86 -0.88 -14.91
C LEU A 4 2.88 -1.48 -13.94
N GLU A 5 3.84 -2.29 -14.41
CA GLU A 5 4.96 -2.77 -13.57
C GLU A 5 5.83 -1.59 -13.10
N ASN A 6 6.07 -0.61 -13.98
CA ASN A 6 6.85 0.58 -13.65
C ASN A 6 6.14 1.48 -12.61
N TYR A 7 4.81 1.54 -12.62
CA TYR A 7 4.07 2.48 -11.79
C TYR A 7 4.16 2.16 -10.28
N GLY A 8 4.14 0.88 -9.92
CA GLY A 8 4.33 0.46 -8.52
C GLY A 8 5.73 0.79 -8.02
N GLU A 9 6.77 0.57 -8.83
CA GLU A 9 8.15 0.90 -8.48
C GLU A 9 8.38 2.41 -8.36
N GLU A 10 7.82 3.21 -9.27
CA GLU A 10 7.85 4.67 -9.21
C GLU A 10 7.18 5.19 -7.93
N THR A 11 6.05 4.60 -7.54
CA THR A 11 5.33 4.99 -6.33
C THR A 11 6.12 4.66 -5.07
N VAL A 12 6.73 3.47 -5.00
CA VAL A 12 7.64 3.11 -3.91
C VAL A 12 8.84 4.07 -3.86
N ALA A 13 9.42 4.41 -5.00
CA ALA A 13 10.52 5.38 -5.06
C ALA A 13 10.10 6.77 -4.55
N MET A 14 8.89 7.23 -4.91
CA MET A 14 8.31 8.48 -4.40
C MET A 14 8.14 8.45 -2.88
N LEU A 15 7.57 7.37 -2.33
CA LEU A 15 7.38 7.21 -0.89
C LEU A 15 8.72 7.24 -0.14
N ARG A 16 9.75 6.57 -0.67
CA ARG A 16 11.10 6.60 -0.11
C ARG A 16 11.74 7.99 -0.20
N GLN A 17 11.63 8.65 -1.35
CA GLN A 17 12.19 9.99 -1.57
C GLN A 17 11.58 11.01 -0.62
N LYS A 18 10.26 10.94 -0.41
CA LYS A 18 9.55 11.81 0.53
C LYS A 18 9.73 11.40 1.99
N GLY A 19 10.38 10.27 2.26
CA GLY A 19 10.64 9.79 3.61
C GLY A 19 9.37 9.37 4.34
N LEU A 20 8.55 8.50 3.71
CA LEU A 20 7.40 7.88 4.35
C LEU A 20 7.81 7.29 5.71
N LYS A 21 7.05 7.64 6.75
CA LYS A 21 7.27 7.15 8.11
C LYS A 21 6.24 6.12 8.50
N ARG A 22 6.61 5.31 9.48
CA ARG A 22 5.66 4.48 10.21
C ARG A 22 4.68 5.38 10.95
N PHE A 23 3.44 4.94 11.01
CA PHE A 23 2.30 5.64 11.61
C PHE A 23 1.73 6.80 10.80
N ALA A 24 2.26 7.07 9.60
CA ALA A 24 1.60 7.99 8.67
C ALA A 24 0.16 7.56 8.41
N ASP A 25 -0.79 8.49 8.48
CA ASP A 25 -2.20 8.19 8.26
C ASP A 25 -2.46 7.86 6.80
N VAL A 26 -3.26 6.84 6.53
CA VAL A 26 -3.65 6.43 5.17
C VAL A 26 -5.12 6.73 4.95
N TRP A 27 -5.41 7.52 3.92
CA TRP A 27 -6.74 8.03 3.59
C TRP A 27 -7.11 7.72 2.14
N THR A 28 -8.38 7.41 1.90
CA THR A 28 -8.93 7.24 0.56
C THR A 28 -9.12 8.59 -0.15
N ALA A 29 -9.34 8.54 -1.47
CA ALA A 29 -9.62 9.71 -2.31
C ALA A 29 -10.90 10.46 -1.90
N ASP A 30 -11.82 9.80 -1.18
CA ASP A 30 -13.04 10.38 -0.62
C ASP A 30 -12.90 10.73 0.87
N ASP A 31 -11.66 10.98 1.33
CA ASP A 31 -11.31 11.43 2.68
C ASP A 31 -11.81 10.49 3.79
N VAL A 32 -11.74 9.18 3.57
CA VAL A 32 -11.99 8.17 4.61
C VAL A 32 -10.66 7.64 5.11
N PHE A 33 -10.42 7.75 6.42
CA PHE A 33 -9.29 7.13 7.09
C PHE A 33 -9.42 5.61 7.05
N ILE A 34 -8.34 4.90 6.71
CA ILE A 34 -8.35 3.43 6.67
C ILE A 34 -7.34 2.78 7.60
N GLY A 35 -6.37 3.53 8.13
CA GLY A 35 -5.38 3.02 9.05
C GLY A 35 -4.05 3.78 9.00
N GLU A 36 -3.07 3.26 9.72
CA GLU A 36 -1.75 3.85 9.87
C GLU A 36 -0.71 2.98 9.14
N ALA A 37 0.21 3.58 8.39
CA ALA A 37 1.27 2.89 7.67
C ALA A 37 2.19 2.09 8.62
N VAL A 38 2.50 0.84 8.29
CA VAL A 38 3.34 -0.04 9.11
C VAL A 38 4.65 -0.37 8.39
N ARG A 39 4.55 -1.00 7.21
CA ARG A 39 5.70 -1.49 6.43
C ARG A 39 5.31 -1.68 4.97
N LEU A 40 6.32 -1.84 4.11
CA LEU A 40 6.13 -2.24 2.73
C LEU A 40 6.46 -3.74 2.56
N HIS A 41 5.67 -4.40 1.72
CA HIS A 41 5.91 -5.77 1.26
C HIS A 41 6.18 -5.75 -0.24
N HIS A 42 7.35 -6.23 -0.63
CA HIS A 42 7.74 -6.36 -2.02
C HIS A 42 7.61 -7.81 -2.46
N ARG A 43 6.87 -8.01 -3.54
CA ARG A 43 6.68 -9.31 -4.18
C ARG A 43 8.00 -9.76 -4.83
N MET A 44 8.40 -11.00 -4.56
CA MET A 44 9.61 -11.60 -5.13
C MET A 44 9.35 -12.50 -6.33
N ASN A 45 8.08 -12.77 -6.64
CA ASN A 45 7.65 -13.56 -7.79
C ASN A 45 7.04 -12.68 -8.89
N GLU A 46 6.48 -13.30 -9.92
CA GLU A 46 5.94 -12.62 -11.11
C GLU A 46 4.91 -11.53 -10.74
N VAL A 47 5.07 -10.36 -11.35
CA VAL A 47 4.15 -9.23 -11.26
C VAL A 47 3.22 -9.29 -12.47
N ASN A 48 1.91 -9.24 -12.21
CA ASN A 48 0.89 -9.21 -13.25
C ASN A 48 -0.32 -8.41 -12.78
N PRO A 49 -0.39 -7.11 -13.09
CA PRO A 49 -1.46 -6.22 -12.65
C PRO A 49 -2.84 -6.62 -13.20
N GLU A 50 -2.92 -7.26 -14.37
CA GLU A 50 -4.19 -7.75 -14.93
C GLU A 50 -4.78 -8.88 -14.07
N LEU A 51 -3.92 -9.64 -13.41
CA LEU A 51 -4.29 -10.66 -12.43
C LEU A 51 -4.26 -10.15 -10.98
N LYS A 52 -4.12 -8.83 -10.77
CA LYS A 52 -3.97 -8.19 -9.45
C LYS A 52 -2.75 -8.68 -8.65
N LEU A 53 -1.73 -9.19 -9.35
CA LEU A 53 -0.45 -9.57 -8.77
C LEU A 53 0.48 -8.35 -8.78
N TYR A 54 0.16 -7.37 -7.94
CA TYR A 54 0.92 -6.12 -7.82
C TYR A 54 2.31 -6.33 -7.22
N SER A 55 3.23 -5.41 -7.53
CA SER A 55 4.64 -5.52 -7.17
C SER A 55 4.90 -5.25 -5.69
N SER A 56 4.21 -4.28 -5.10
CA SER A 56 4.40 -3.89 -3.71
C SER A 56 3.09 -3.53 -3.03
N TYR A 57 3.04 -3.75 -1.72
CA TYR A 57 1.88 -3.44 -0.89
C TYR A 57 2.33 -2.66 0.36
N LEU A 58 1.59 -1.62 0.71
CA LEU A 58 1.67 -0.93 1.99
C LEU A 58 0.75 -1.64 2.99
N GLU A 59 1.35 -2.24 4.02
CA GLU A 59 0.59 -2.74 5.18
C GLU A 59 0.19 -1.55 6.05
N CYS A 60 -1.10 -1.46 6.35
CA CYS A 60 -1.68 -0.46 7.23
C CYS A 60 -2.32 -1.17 8.43
N ARG A 61 -2.12 -0.65 9.64
CA ARG A 61 -2.85 -1.10 10.82
C ARG A 61 -4.17 -0.34 10.89
N SER A 62 -5.28 -1.07 10.86
CA SER A 62 -6.64 -0.51 10.88
C SER A 62 -7.44 -1.05 12.05
N ILE A 63 -7.79 -0.16 13.00
CA ILE A 63 -8.71 -0.52 14.08
C ILE A 63 -10.13 -0.70 13.53
N GLU A 64 -10.54 0.15 12.59
CA GLU A 64 -11.89 0.13 12.02
C GLU A 64 -12.17 -1.13 11.20
N MET A 65 -11.16 -1.64 10.49
CA MET A 65 -11.27 -2.89 9.72
C MET A 65 -10.89 -4.14 10.54
N GLY A 66 -10.60 -3.97 11.83
CA GLY A 66 -10.35 -5.07 12.76
C GLY A 66 -9.02 -5.80 12.55
N GLY A 67 -8.01 -5.16 11.96
CA GLY A 67 -6.73 -5.81 11.67
C GLY A 67 -5.85 -5.02 10.71
N ASN A 68 -5.24 -5.73 9.77
CA ASN A 68 -4.36 -5.13 8.77
C ASN A 68 -5.09 -4.92 7.45
N VAL A 69 -4.72 -3.87 6.74
CA VAL A 69 -5.14 -3.59 5.36
C VAL A 69 -3.90 -3.56 4.48
N PHE A 70 -3.94 -4.24 3.34
CA PHE A 70 -2.83 -4.38 2.41
C PHE A 70 -3.14 -3.61 1.13
N VAL A 71 -2.63 -2.39 1.04
CA VAL A 71 -2.90 -1.48 -0.08
C VAL A 71 -1.84 -1.69 -1.17
N PRO A 72 -2.20 -2.11 -2.40
CA PRO A 72 -1.23 -2.13 -3.49
C PRO A 72 -0.71 -0.72 -3.76
N THR A 73 0.62 -0.58 -3.91
CA THR A 73 1.24 0.75 -4.02
C THR A 73 0.80 1.49 -5.29
N GLU A 74 0.33 0.80 -6.33
CA GLU A 74 -0.27 1.41 -7.51
C GLU A 74 -1.54 2.23 -7.21
N PHE A 75 -2.14 2.07 -6.03
CA PHE A 75 -3.27 2.88 -5.58
C PHE A 75 -2.88 4.01 -4.64
N VAL A 76 -1.59 4.19 -4.34
CA VAL A 76 -1.12 5.36 -3.60
C VAL A 76 -0.96 6.52 -4.58
N ALA A 77 -1.71 7.59 -4.36
CA ALA A 77 -1.64 8.78 -5.20
C ALA A 77 -0.51 9.71 -4.76
N ASP A 78 -0.39 9.95 -3.45
CA ASP A 78 0.64 10.82 -2.90
C ASP A 78 0.92 10.56 -1.42
N TYR A 79 2.02 11.11 -0.94
CA TYR A 79 2.32 11.27 0.48
C TYR A 79 2.70 12.73 0.78
N ASP A 80 2.00 13.33 1.75
CA ASP A 80 2.28 14.65 2.29
C ASP A 80 3.10 14.52 3.58
N LEU A 81 4.38 14.92 3.51
CA LEU A 81 5.32 14.85 4.62
C LEU A 81 4.96 15.81 5.77
N VAL A 82 4.28 16.93 5.48
CA VAL A 82 3.93 17.92 6.51
C VAL A 82 2.73 17.46 7.31
N ALA A 83 1.74 16.87 6.63
CA ALA A 83 0.55 16.31 7.25
C ALA A 83 0.73 14.87 7.77
N ASP A 84 1.85 14.22 7.43
CA ASP A 84 2.10 12.79 7.66
C ASP A 84 0.96 11.91 7.12
N LYS A 85 0.49 12.25 5.90
CA LYS A 85 -0.72 11.69 5.28
C LYS A 85 -0.41 11.05 3.93
N VAL A 86 -0.69 9.76 3.81
CA VAL A 86 -0.77 9.02 2.53
C VAL A 86 -2.19 9.14 1.99
N THR A 87 -2.32 9.57 0.72
CA THR A 87 -3.60 9.65 0.02
C THR A 87 -3.65 8.59 -1.07
N LEU A 88 -4.74 7.82 -1.10
CA LEU A 88 -4.99 6.83 -2.14
C LEU A 88 -5.73 7.44 -3.33
N SER A 89 -5.57 6.84 -4.51
CA SER A 89 -6.30 7.22 -5.73
C SER A 89 -7.72 6.63 -5.79
N VAL A 90 -8.10 5.78 -4.82
CA VAL A 90 -9.38 5.07 -4.77
C VAL A 90 -10.22 5.47 -3.56
N ASN A 91 -11.53 5.23 -3.65
CA ASN A 91 -12.48 5.47 -2.57
C ASN A 91 -12.65 4.28 -1.62
N ILE A 92 -13.32 4.49 -0.48
CA ILE A 92 -13.56 3.43 0.52
C ILE A 92 -14.33 2.23 -0.04
N ARG A 93 -15.26 2.46 -0.97
CA ARG A 93 -16.02 1.37 -1.61
C ARG A 93 -15.11 0.41 -2.38
N THR A 94 -14.03 0.92 -2.96
CA THR A 94 -13.05 0.11 -3.67
C THR A 94 -12.24 -0.72 -2.68
N VAL A 95 -11.74 -0.11 -1.60
CA VAL A 95 -11.02 -0.82 -0.54
C VAL A 95 -11.82 -2.03 -0.02
N GLN A 96 -13.10 -1.82 0.28
CA GLN A 96 -14.00 -2.87 0.77
C GLN A 96 -14.30 -3.94 -0.28
N ARG A 97 -14.46 -3.55 -1.55
CA ARG A 97 -14.77 -4.51 -2.64
C ARG A 97 -13.57 -5.37 -3.00
N GLU A 98 -12.37 -4.80 -2.97
CA GLU A 98 -11.12 -5.48 -3.34
C GLU A 98 -10.58 -6.36 -2.20
N THR A 99 -11.27 -6.42 -1.06
CA THR A 99 -10.95 -7.28 0.10
C THR A 99 -9.53 -7.08 0.63
N TRP A 100 -9.06 -5.84 0.67
CA TRP A 100 -7.69 -5.52 1.12
C TRP A 100 -7.44 -5.79 2.60
N GLU A 101 -8.47 -6.12 3.39
CA GLU A 101 -8.34 -6.65 4.75
C GLU A 101 -7.74 -8.08 4.80
N ARG A 102 -7.56 -8.73 3.64
CA ARG A 102 -6.93 -10.04 3.53
C ARG A 102 -5.51 -9.89 3.03
N ALA A 103 -4.57 -10.53 3.72
CA ALA A 103 -3.19 -10.61 3.26
C ALA A 103 -3.14 -11.28 1.87
N PRO A 104 -2.51 -10.65 0.87
CA PRO A 104 -2.16 -11.31 -0.38
C PRO A 104 -1.40 -12.61 -0.14
N ASP A 105 -1.64 -13.64 -0.94
CA ASP A 105 -1.07 -14.99 -0.74
C ASP A 105 0.45 -14.98 -0.55
N PHE A 106 1.18 -14.16 -1.32
CA PHE A 106 2.64 -14.09 -1.20
C PHE A 106 3.09 -13.53 0.15
N ILE A 107 2.32 -12.64 0.76
CA ILE A 107 2.58 -12.13 2.11
C ILE A 107 2.24 -13.20 3.15
N ALA A 108 1.07 -13.84 3.01
CA ALA A 108 0.62 -14.91 3.91
C ALA A 108 1.57 -16.12 3.94
N HIS A 109 2.25 -16.40 2.82
CA HIS A 109 3.25 -17.46 2.69
C HIS A 109 4.70 -16.99 2.92
N HIS A 110 4.91 -15.78 3.45
CA HIS A 110 6.25 -15.22 3.73
C HIS A 110 7.18 -15.16 2.50
N MET A 111 6.61 -14.97 1.32
CA MET A 111 7.32 -14.82 0.04
C MET A 111 7.51 -13.34 -0.34
N SER A 112 7.37 -12.42 0.61
CA SER A 112 7.64 -10.99 0.43
C SER A 112 8.97 -10.60 1.02
N GLN A 113 9.73 -9.73 0.35
CA GLN A 113 10.77 -8.95 1.00
C GLN A 113 10.10 -7.82 1.79
N VAL A 114 10.36 -7.75 3.09
CA VAL A 114 9.79 -6.74 3.98
C VAL A 114 10.73 -5.53 4.06
N GLU A 115 10.18 -4.34 3.90
CA GLU A 115 10.84 -3.06 4.13
C GLU A 115 10.15 -2.35 5.31
N GLU A 116 10.85 -2.26 6.43
CA GLU A 116 10.38 -1.55 7.62
C GLU A 116 10.47 -0.03 7.40
N LEU A 117 9.41 0.69 7.79
CA LEU A 117 9.39 2.15 7.71
C LEU A 117 10.13 2.77 8.91
N PRO A 118 10.84 3.89 8.71
CA PRO A 118 11.45 4.64 9.81
C PRO A 118 10.39 5.24 10.74
N VAL A 119 10.77 5.48 12.00
CA VAL A 119 9.97 6.23 13.00
C VAL A 119 10.32 7.71 12.93
#